data_AF-K5YWD1-F1
#
_entry.id   AF-K5YWD1-F1
#
_cell.length_a   1.000
_cell.length_b   1.000
_cell.length_c   1.000
_cell.angle_alpha   90.00
_cell.angle_beta   90.00
_cell.angle_gamma   90.00
#
_symmetry.space_group_name_H-M   'P 1'
#
loop_
_entity.id
_entity.type
_entity.pdbx_description
1 polymer ?
#
loop_
_entity_poly.entity_id
_entity_poly.type
_entity_poly.pdbx_seq_one_letter_code
_entity_poly.pdbx_strand_id
1 'polypeptide(L)'
;MVRLTATGGRVVLCDGIASDEPEKARAFNQMERWRDPSTVEFRTFGYLHKLFVEMGLGEPYARSFHVPYLATDLVKASFPAGDDRSGLLALIENSIEDDTLGMGARMSAEGVRIAFRSVVLSAVKLG
;
A
#
# COMPACT_ATOMS: atom_id res chain seq x y z
N MET A 1 5.96 -16.83 9.37
CA MET A 1 7.33 -16.33 9.60
C MET A 1 7.80 -16.60 11.01
N VAL A 2 7.19 -16.02 12.05
CA VAL A 2 7.64 -16.10 13.46
C VAL A 2 7.96 -17.51 13.96
N ARG A 3 7.13 -18.50 13.66
CA ARG A 3 7.35 -19.91 14.04
C ARG A 3 8.71 -20.44 13.57
N LEU A 4 9.15 -20.05 12.38
CA LEU A 4 10.36 -20.58 11.74
C LEU A 4 11.60 -19.72 12.01
N THR A 5 11.44 -18.44 12.31
CA THR A 5 12.56 -17.56 12.65
C THR A 5 13.22 -18.07 13.94
N ALA A 6 14.54 -18.25 13.92
CA ALA A 6 15.32 -18.58 15.11
C ALA A 6 15.30 -17.43 16.13
N THR A 7 15.49 -17.73 17.41
CA THR A 7 15.70 -16.71 18.44
C THR A 7 16.89 -15.82 18.08
N GLY A 8 16.74 -14.51 18.23
CA GLY A 8 17.71 -13.50 17.75
C GLY A 8 17.61 -13.19 16.25
N GLY A 9 16.81 -13.94 15.49
CA GLY A 9 16.52 -13.67 14.09
C GLY A 9 15.58 -12.47 13.92
N ARG A 10 15.73 -11.75 12.81
CA ARG A 10 14.91 -10.58 12.49
C ARG A 10 13.79 -10.95 11.52
N VAL A 11 12.59 -10.46 11.82
CA VAL A 11 11.46 -10.42 10.88
C VAL A 11 11.36 -9.00 10.35
N VAL A 12 11.32 -8.85 9.03
CA VAL A 12 11.15 -7.57 8.35
C VAL A 12 9.95 -7.68 7.41
N LEU A 13 9.03 -6.72 7.48
CA LEU A 13 7.91 -6.55 6.56
C LEU A 13 8.11 -5.24 5.82
N CYS A 14 8.05 -5.28 4.49
CA CYS A 14 8.06 -4.10 3.62
C CYS A 14 6.82 -4.16 2.75
N ASP A 15 5.89 -3.22 2.91
CA ASP A 15 4.64 -3.27 2.16
C ASP A 15 4.06 -1.86 1.94
N GLY A 16 3.18 -1.76 0.93
CA GLY A 16 2.25 -0.64 0.82
C GLY A 16 1.18 -0.74 1.90
N ILE A 17 0.64 0.41 2.31
CA ILE A 17 -0.44 0.49 3.31
C ILE A 17 -1.60 1.31 2.79
N ALA A 18 -2.80 0.90 3.19
CA ALA A 18 -4.01 1.69 2.98
C ALA A 18 -4.14 2.81 4.02
N SER A 19 -5.00 3.79 3.75
CA SER A 19 -5.36 4.84 4.70
C SER A 19 -6.03 4.26 5.96
N ASP A 20 -5.91 4.95 7.10
CA ASP A 20 -6.71 4.64 8.30
C ASP A 20 -8.17 5.12 8.16
N GLU A 21 -8.46 5.96 7.17
CA GLU A 21 -9.82 6.33 6.78
C GLU A 21 -10.50 5.16 6.02
N PRO A 22 -11.56 4.53 6.57
CA PRO A 22 -12.11 3.29 6.00
C PRO A 22 -12.61 3.43 4.56
N GLU A 23 -13.20 4.57 4.22
CA GLU A 23 -13.71 4.83 2.87
C GLU A 23 -12.60 4.93 1.85
N LYS A 24 -11.52 5.65 2.16
CA LYS A 24 -10.32 5.72 1.30
C LYS A 24 -9.65 4.37 1.18
N ALA A 25 -9.52 3.63 2.29
CA ALA A 25 -8.96 2.28 2.27
C ALA A 25 -9.76 1.32 1.38
N ARG A 26 -11.09 1.41 1.44
CA ARG A 26 -12.01 0.62 0.61
C ARG A 26 -11.88 0.98 -0.86
N ALA A 27 -11.90 2.27 -1.20
CA ALA A 27 -11.75 2.75 -2.58
C ALA A 27 -10.38 2.37 -3.17
N PHE A 28 -9.30 2.58 -2.41
CA PHE A 28 -7.94 2.18 -2.79
C PHE A 28 -7.83 0.68 -3.07
N ASN A 29 -8.34 -0.15 -2.17
CA ASN A 29 -8.31 -1.61 -2.35
C ASN A 29 -9.19 -2.09 -3.52
N GLN A 30 -10.29 -1.41 -3.82
CA GLN A 30 -11.08 -1.68 -5.03
C GLN A 30 -10.30 -1.31 -6.29
N MET A 31 -9.65 -0.14 -6.31
CA MET A 31 -8.79 0.28 -7.41
C MET A 31 -7.62 -0.68 -7.61
N GLU A 32 -6.92 -1.10 -6.56
CA GLU A 32 -5.78 -2.03 -6.68
C GLU A 32 -6.20 -3.41 -7.19
N ARG A 33 -7.38 -3.92 -6.78
CA ARG A 33 -7.94 -5.15 -7.35
C ARG A 33 -8.36 -5.01 -8.80
N TRP A 34 -8.79 -3.82 -9.21
CA TRP A 34 -9.01 -3.54 -10.62
C TRP A 34 -7.66 -3.53 -11.34
N ARG A 35 -6.69 -2.73 -10.88
CA ARG A 35 -5.36 -2.54 -11.46
C ARG A 35 -4.57 -3.84 -11.60
N ASP A 36 -4.65 -4.69 -10.59
CA ASP A 36 -4.00 -5.99 -10.50
C ASP A 36 -4.96 -6.96 -9.79
N PRO A 37 -5.67 -7.82 -10.55
CA PRO A 37 -6.62 -8.79 -10.01
C PRO A 37 -6.03 -9.80 -9.00
N SER A 38 -4.70 -9.89 -8.90
CA SER A 38 -4.05 -10.72 -7.88
C SER A 38 -4.01 -10.05 -6.51
N THR A 39 -4.31 -8.74 -6.43
CA THR A 39 -4.36 -8.00 -5.18
C THR A 39 -5.40 -8.60 -4.24
N VAL A 40 -4.97 -9.04 -3.06
CA VAL A 40 -5.89 -9.44 -2.00
C VAL A 40 -6.37 -8.20 -1.25
N GLU A 41 -5.47 -7.55 -0.51
CA GLU A 41 -5.76 -6.34 0.26
C GLU A 41 -4.48 -5.66 0.77
N PHE A 42 -4.41 -4.35 0.64
CA PHE A 42 -3.46 -3.49 1.36
C PHE A 42 -4.00 -3.20 2.76
N ARG A 43 -3.22 -3.57 3.78
CA ARG A 43 -3.57 -3.39 5.18
C ARG A 43 -3.20 -1.99 5.68
N THR A 44 -3.84 -1.55 6.76
CA THR A 44 -3.45 -0.30 7.44
C THR A 44 -2.18 -0.50 8.25
N PHE A 45 -1.50 0.60 8.59
CA PHE A 45 -0.36 0.55 9.51
C PHE A 45 -0.74 -0.09 10.85
N GLY A 46 -1.88 0.32 11.43
CA GLY A 46 -2.35 -0.22 12.71
C GLY A 46 -2.59 -1.73 12.67
N TYR A 47 -3.10 -2.26 11.57
CA TYR A 47 -3.26 -3.71 11.39
C TYR A 47 -1.91 -4.44 11.38
N LEU A 48 -0.97 -3.96 10.57
CA LEU A 48 0.35 -4.59 10.44
C LEU A 48 1.18 -4.48 11.73
N HIS A 49 1.09 -3.34 12.42
CA HIS A 49 1.69 -3.13 13.72
C HIS A 49 1.15 -4.12 14.76
N LYS A 50 -0.18 -4.21 14.88
CA LYS A 50 -0.85 -5.13 15.81
C LYS A 50 -0.44 -6.58 15.56
N LEU A 51 -0.27 -6.97 14.30
CA LEU A 51 0.18 -8.31 13.93
C LEU A 51 1.56 -8.66 14.52
N PHE A 52 2.51 -7.72 14.58
CA PHE A 52 3.80 -7.96 15.22
C PHE A 52 3.66 -8.22 16.72
N VAL A 53 2.86 -7.38 17.39
CA VAL A 53 2.61 -7.49 18.84
C VAL A 53 1.91 -8.80 19.17
N GLU A 54 0.82 -9.13 18.48
CA GLU A 54 0.03 -10.34 18.70
C GLU A 54 0.82 -11.63 18.45
N MET A 55 1.80 -11.59 17.55
CA MET A 55 2.68 -12.73 17.27
C MET A 55 3.88 -12.83 18.22
N GLY A 56 3.94 -12.02 19.27
CA GLY A 56 4.98 -12.08 20.30
C GLY A 56 6.33 -11.51 19.87
N LEU A 57 6.38 -10.70 18.80
CA LEU A 57 7.61 -10.02 18.38
C LEU A 57 7.86 -8.70 19.16
N GLY A 58 6.88 -8.24 19.93
CA GLY A 58 6.93 -6.97 20.64
C GLY A 58 6.67 -5.76 19.73
N GLU A 59 7.04 -4.58 20.22
CA GLU A 59 6.90 -3.31 19.50
C GLU A 59 7.90 -3.24 18.32
N PRO A 60 7.44 -3.20 17.06
CA PRO A 60 8.35 -3.16 15.92
C PRO A 60 8.97 -1.77 15.74
N TYR A 61 10.22 -1.72 15.27
CA TYR A 61 10.73 -0.51 14.63
C TYR A 61 9.94 -0.26 13.34
N ALA A 62 9.48 0.98 13.16
CA ALA A 62 8.70 1.39 11.99
C ALA A 62 9.38 2.55 11.25
N ARG A 63 9.45 2.45 9.92
CA ARG A 63 9.83 3.56 9.04
C ARG A 63 8.85 3.68 7.88
N SER A 64 8.12 4.78 7.85
CA SER A 64 7.17 5.09 6.78
C SER A 64 7.83 5.94 5.69
N PHE A 65 7.38 5.74 4.46
CA PHE A 65 7.85 6.47 3.28
C PHE A 65 6.77 6.47 2.19
N HIS A 66 7.00 7.24 1.14
CA HIS A 66 6.13 7.33 -0.03
C HIS A 66 6.88 6.86 -1.26
N VAL A 67 6.23 6.03 -2.08
CA VAL A 67 6.76 5.59 -3.37
C VAL A 67 6.00 6.33 -4.49
N PRO A 68 6.61 7.36 -5.11
CA PRO A 68 5.93 8.20 -6.09
C PRO A 68 5.88 7.55 -7.47
N TYR A 69 4.76 7.75 -8.17
CA TYR A 69 4.56 7.35 -9.57
C TYR A 69 3.89 8.46 -10.37
N LEU A 70 4.15 8.48 -11.67
CA LEU A 70 3.22 9.08 -12.62
C LEU A 70 2.08 8.08 -12.84
N ALA A 71 0.83 8.56 -12.86
CA ALA A 71 -0.34 7.71 -13.04
C ALA A 71 -0.26 6.92 -14.36
N THR A 72 0.21 7.55 -15.42
CA THR A 72 0.45 6.92 -16.74
C THR A 72 1.46 5.77 -16.67
N ASP A 73 2.56 5.94 -15.94
CA ASP A 73 3.57 4.89 -15.78
C ASP A 73 3.06 3.72 -14.94
N LEU A 74 2.31 4.01 -13.86
CA LEU A 74 1.66 2.97 -13.06
C LEU A 74 0.70 2.14 -13.92
N VAL A 75 -0.17 2.80 -14.68
CA VAL A 75 -1.16 2.14 -15.55
C VAL A 75 -0.47 1.32 -16.64
N LYS A 76 0.61 1.84 -17.23
CA LYS A 76 1.40 1.12 -18.25
C LYS A 76 1.99 -0.18 -17.72
N ALA A 77 2.40 -0.21 -16.46
CA ALA A 77 2.97 -1.38 -15.79
C ALA A 77 1.90 -2.31 -15.15
N SER A 78 0.61 -2.03 -15.33
CA SER A 78 -0.49 -2.74 -14.67
C SER A 78 -1.20 -3.76 -15.57
N PHE A 79 -1.99 -4.62 -14.94
CA PHE A 79 -2.78 -5.69 -15.57
C PHE A 79 -4.27 -5.53 -15.25
N PRO A 80 -4.90 -4.40 -15.64
CA PRO A 80 -6.24 -4.09 -15.18
C PRO A 80 -7.26 -5.15 -15.60
N ALA A 81 -8.26 -5.40 -14.75
CA ALA A 81 -9.42 -6.22 -15.10
C ALA A 81 -10.03 -5.77 -16.43
N GLY A 82 -10.25 -6.72 -17.35
CA GLY A 82 -10.73 -6.43 -18.70
C GLY A 82 -9.74 -5.69 -19.59
N ASP A 83 -8.48 -5.57 -19.18
CA ASP A 83 -7.43 -4.77 -19.84
C ASP A 83 -7.75 -3.27 -19.95
N ASP A 84 -8.67 -2.77 -19.11
CA ASP A 84 -9.17 -1.38 -19.14
C ASP A 84 -8.18 -0.39 -18.52
N ARG A 85 -7.14 -0.05 -19.29
CA ARG A 85 -6.14 0.95 -18.90
C ARG A 85 -6.69 2.37 -18.87
N SER A 86 -7.57 2.70 -19.80
CA SER A 86 -8.15 4.05 -19.89
C SER A 86 -9.07 4.35 -18.72
N GLY A 87 -9.93 3.40 -18.34
CA GLY A 87 -10.80 3.52 -17.17
C GLY A 87 -10.01 3.61 -15.88
N LEU A 88 -8.95 2.80 -15.73
CA LEU A 88 -8.05 2.90 -14.58
C LEU A 88 -7.35 4.25 -14.49
N LEU A 89 -6.83 4.78 -15.60
CA LEU A 89 -6.20 6.09 -15.61
C LEU A 89 -7.19 7.18 -15.21
N ALA A 90 -8.38 7.21 -15.83
CA ALA A 90 -9.44 8.16 -15.50
C ALA A 90 -9.85 8.09 -14.02
N LEU A 91 -9.93 6.88 -13.45
CA LEU A 91 -10.21 6.69 -12.02
C LEU A 91 -9.16 7.37 -11.13
N ILE A 92 -7.87 7.23 -11.46
CA ILE A 92 -6.77 7.85 -10.71
C ILE A 92 -6.79 9.38 -10.88
N GLU A 93 -7.03 9.88 -12.10
CA GLU A 93 -7.06 11.32 -12.36
C GLU A 93 -8.24 12.01 -11.67
N ASN A 94 -9.40 11.35 -11.61
CA ASN A 94 -10.58 11.87 -10.92
C ASN A 94 -10.38 11.96 -9.39
N SER A 95 -9.44 11.22 -8.81
CA SER A 95 -9.17 11.28 -7.36
C SER A 95 -8.38 12.52 -6.94
N ILE A 96 -8.03 13.43 -7.85
CA ILE A 96 -7.30 14.67 -7.52
C ILE A 96 -8.13 15.60 -6.62
N GLU A 97 -9.45 15.67 -6.84
CA GLU A 97 -10.30 16.65 -6.16
C GLU A 97 -10.47 16.37 -4.66
N ASP A 98 -10.62 15.09 -4.29
CA ASP A 98 -11.02 14.68 -2.94
C ASP A 98 -10.07 13.66 -2.30
N ASP A 99 -9.01 13.24 -2.99
CA ASP A 99 -8.08 12.20 -2.55
C ASP A 99 -8.83 10.92 -2.11
N THR A 100 -9.89 10.55 -2.84
CA THR A 100 -10.71 9.35 -2.59
C THR A 100 -9.90 8.07 -2.50
N LEU A 101 -8.76 7.98 -3.19
CA LEU A 101 -7.86 6.82 -3.15
C LEU A 101 -6.82 6.90 -2.03
N GLY A 102 -6.68 8.02 -1.32
CA GLY A 102 -5.68 8.20 -0.26
C GLY A 102 -4.22 8.14 -0.76
N MET A 103 -4.00 8.46 -2.05
CA MET A 103 -2.69 8.38 -2.71
C MET A 103 -2.05 9.76 -2.94
N GLY A 104 -2.71 10.84 -2.48
CA GLY A 104 -2.26 12.21 -2.66
C GLY A 104 -2.18 12.62 -4.13
N ALA A 105 -3.18 12.24 -4.93
CA ALA A 105 -3.23 12.52 -6.35
C ALA A 105 -3.17 14.03 -6.62
N ARG A 106 -2.27 14.45 -7.51
CA ARG A 106 -2.10 15.86 -7.85
C ARG A 106 -1.58 16.06 -9.27
N MET A 107 -2.03 17.12 -9.92
CA MET A 107 -1.48 17.55 -11.20
C MET A 107 -0.04 18.05 -11.03
N SER A 108 0.83 17.72 -11.97
CA SER A 108 2.20 18.22 -12.08
C SER A 108 2.53 18.54 -13.54
N ALA A 109 3.70 19.12 -13.81
CA ALA A 109 4.14 19.42 -15.18
C ALA A 109 4.27 18.17 -16.07
N GLU A 110 4.49 17.00 -15.47
CA GLU A 110 4.66 15.71 -16.16
C GLU A 110 3.35 14.91 -16.25
N GLY A 111 2.25 15.43 -15.68
CA GLY A 111 0.97 14.73 -15.54
C GLY A 111 0.62 14.44 -14.07
N VAL A 112 -0.37 13.57 -13.86
CA VAL A 112 -0.88 13.25 -12.53
C VAL A 112 0.11 12.40 -11.75
N ARG A 113 0.51 12.87 -10.57
CA ARG A 113 1.37 12.15 -9.62
C ARG A 113 0.56 11.59 -8.48
N ILE A 114 0.88 10.36 -8.11
CA ILE A 114 0.36 9.66 -6.95
C ILE A 114 1.51 9.06 -6.15
N ALA A 115 1.25 8.65 -4.92
CA ALA A 115 2.23 7.88 -4.15
C ALA A 115 1.57 6.76 -3.35
N PHE A 116 2.17 5.58 -3.40
CA PHE A 116 1.87 4.55 -2.43
C PHE A 116 2.47 4.94 -1.09
N ARG A 117 1.65 4.97 -0.05
CA ARG A 117 2.14 5.00 1.33
C ARG A 117 2.71 3.61 1.64
N SER A 118 3.91 3.56 2.19
CA SER A 118 4.59 2.30 2.49
C SER A 118 5.27 2.35 3.83
N VAL A 119 5.50 1.17 4.42
CA VAL A 119 6.17 1.02 5.70
C VAL A 119 7.18 -0.13 5.66
N VAL A 120 8.30 0.07 6.34
CA VAL A 120 9.16 -1.03 6.81
C VAL A 120 8.91 -1.22 8.29
N LEU A 121 8.45 -2.42 8.67
CA LEU A 121 8.37 -2.88 10.06
C LEU A 121 9.45 -3.92 10.32
N SER A 122 10.15 -3.83 11.45
CA SER A 122 11.14 -4.84 11.82
C SER A 122 11.18 -5.10 13.32
N ALA A 123 11.34 -6.37 13.68
CA ALA A 123 11.52 -6.80 15.06
C ALA A 123 12.47 -8.01 15.13
N VAL A 124 13.16 -8.14 16.26
CA VAL A 124 13.98 -9.31 16.56
C VAL A 124 13.17 -10.26 17.42
N LYS A 125 13.09 -11.54 17.01
CA LYS A 125 12.40 -12.56 17.80
C LYS A 125 13.16 -12.80 19.11
N LEU A 126 12.51 -12.47 20.21
CA LEU A 126 12.98 -12.81 21.55
C LEU A 126 12.63 -14.27 21.88
N GLY A 127 13.37 -14.86 22.82
CA GLY A 127 13.21 -16.25 23.23
C GLY A 127 11.91 -16.51 23.98
#